data_AF-A0A7J9YFJ1-F1
#
_entry.id   AF-A0A7J9YFJ1-F1
#
_cell.length_a   1.000
_cell.length_b   1.000
_cell.length_c   1.000
_cell.angle_alpha   90.00
_cell.angle_beta   90.00
_cell.angle_gamma   90.00
#
_symmetry.space_group_name_H-M   'P 1'
#
loop_
_entity.id
_entity.type
_entity.pdbx_description
1 polymer ?
#
loop_
_entity_poly.entity_id
_entity_poly.type
_entity_poly.pdbx_seq_one_letter_code
_entity_poly.pdbx_strand_id
1 'polypeptide(L)' 'MHGWDLAKAIGEPHPITGDVAGALVEHTEPQLGDLQGIGIFAPPVAVGSGVDPASRLVALLGRDPDWS' A
#
# COMPACT_ATOMS: atom_id res chain seq x y z
N MET A 1 1.05 5.54 -5.00
CA MET A 1 2.07 5.37 -3.93
C MET A 1 2.81 6.65 -3.62
N HIS A 2 3.55 7.26 -4.55
CA HIS A 2 4.30 8.50 -4.25
C HIS A 2 3.45 9.65 -3.69
N GLY A 3 2.21 9.84 -4.17
CA GLY A 3 1.29 10.81 -3.58
C GLY A 3 0.90 10.47 -2.13
N TRP A 4 0.75 9.18 -1.79
CA TRP A 4 0.52 8.72 -0.43
C TRP A 4 1.76 8.96 0.45
N ASP A 5 2.95 8.61 -0.06
CA ASP A 5 4.22 8.84 0.65
C ASP A 5 4.36 10.33 1.02
N LEU A 6 4.11 11.23 0.06
CA LEU A 6 4.16 12.67 0.27
C LEU A 6 3.11 13.15 1.27
N ALA A 7 1.84 12.79 1.08
CA ALA A 7 0.75 13.20 1.97
C ALA A 7 0.99 12.78 3.42
N LYS A 8 1.44 11.53 3.64
CA LYS A 8 1.80 11.03 4.96
C LYS A 8 2.96 11.82 5.58
N ALA A 9 4.01 12.11 4.79
CA ALA A 9 5.18 12.85 5.26
C ALA A 9 4.88 14.30 5.69
N ILE A 10 3.85 14.93 5.12
CA ILE A 10 3.44 16.30 5.45
C ILE A 10 2.21 16.37 6.36
N GLY A 11 1.68 15.23 6.81
CA GLY A 11 0.49 15.16 7.67
C GLY A 11 -0.84 15.50 6.98
N GLU A 12 -0.88 15.42 5.65
CA GLU A 12 -2.09 15.65 4.86
C GLU A 12 -2.94 14.36 4.71
N PRO A 13 -4.25 14.48 4.43
CA PRO A 13 -5.13 13.34 4.23
C PRO A 13 -4.66 12.37 3.14
N HIS A 14 -4.98 11.09 3.33
CA HIS A 14 -4.60 10.02 2.40
C HIS A 14 -5.26 10.24 1.03
N PRO A 15 -4.49 10.35 -0.07
CA PRO A 15 -5.04 10.70 -1.38
C PRO A 15 -5.66 9.50 -2.12
N ILE A 16 -5.50 8.28 -1.60
CA ILE A 16 -6.01 7.06 -2.24
C ILE A 16 -7.34 6.71 -1.58
N THR A 17 -8.42 6.83 -2.35
CA THR A 17 -9.76 6.45 -1.90
C THR A 17 -9.88 4.93 -1.77
N GLY A 18 -10.82 4.47 -0.94
CA GLY A 18 -10.96 3.03 -0.63
C GLY A 18 -11.30 2.15 -1.84
N ASP A 19 -12.07 2.67 -2.79
CA ASP A 19 -12.42 2.00 -4.06
C ASP A 19 -11.19 1.84 -4.97
N VAL A 20 -10.40 2.90 -5.13
CA VAL A 20 -9.15 2.87 -5.91
C VAL A 20 -8.15 1.92 -5.25
N ALA A 21 -8.00 2.00 -3.92
CA ALA A 21 -7.11 1.12 -3.18
C ALA A 21 -7.53 -0.36 -3.31
N GLY A 22 -8.83 -0.66 -3.19
CA GLY A 22 -9.37 -2.01 -3.39
C GLY A 22 -9.06 -2.56 -4.78
N ALA A 23 -9.34 -1.79 -5.83
CA ALA A 23 -9.04 -2.19 -7.21
C ALA A 23 -7.54 -2.43 -7.43
N LEU A 24 -6.68 -1.59 -6.83
CA LEU A 24 -5.23 -1.77 -6.91
C LEU A 24 -4.75 -3.01 -6.16
N VAL A 25 -5.34 -3.36 -5.01
CA VAL A 25 -5.04 -4.60 -4.30
C VAL A 25 -5.38 -5.80 -5.17
N GLU A 26 -6.59 -5.87 -5.70
CA GLU A 26 -7.05 -6.97 -6.57
C GLU A 26 -6.18 -7.12 -7.83
N HIS A 27 -5.74 -5.99 -8.41
CA HIS A 27 -4.87 -5.98 -9.57
C HIS A 27 -3.42 -6.38 -9.24
N THR A 28 -2.92 -6.04 -8.06
CA THR A 28 -1.52 -6.22 -7.68
C THR A 28 -1.23 -7.60 -7.11
N GLU A 29 -2.13 -8.13 -6.27
CA GLU A 29 -1.93 -9.41 -5.57
C GLU A 29 -1.49 -10.56 -6.50
N PRO A 30 -2.08 -10.78 -7.70
CA PRO A 30 -1.70 -11.88 -8.58
C PRO A 30 -0.27 -11.82 -9.11
N GLN A 31 0.32 -10.62 -9.20
CA GLN A 31 1.63 -10.35 -9.80
C GLN A 31 2.67 -9.92 -8.77
N LEU A 32 2.33 -9.95 -7.47
CA LEU A 32 3.19 -9.45 -6.40
C LEU A 32 4.55 -10.16 -6.35
N GLY A 33 4.57 -11.47 -6.56
CA GLY A 33 5.81 -12.25 -6.57
C GLY A 33 6.78 -11.80 -7.66
N ASP A 34 6.29 -11.53 -8.88
CA ASP A 34 7.11 -11.04 -9.99
C ASP A 34 7.62 -9.63 -9.71
N LEU A 35 6.75 -8.75 -9.21
CA LEU A 35 7.09 -7.36 -8.87
C LEU A 35 8.12 -7.27 -7.74
N GLN A 36 8.07 -8.19 -6.77
CA GLN A 36 9.08 -8.35 -5.74
C GLN A 36 10.38 -8.95 -6.29
N GLY A 37 10.28 -9.94 -7.19
CA GLY A 37 11.43 -10.57 -7.82
C GLY A 37 12.31 -9.61 -8.62
N ILE A 38 11.71 -8.57 -9.21
CA ILE A 38 12.45 -7.49 -9.90
C ILE A 38 12.80 -6.29 -9.00
N GLY A 39 12.50 -6.37 -7.70
CA GLY A 39 12.89 -5.37 -6.70
C GLY A 39 12.12 -4.05 -6.76
N ILE A 40 10.96 -3.99 -7.41
CA ILE A 40 10.12 -2.77 -7.44
C ILE A 40 9.40 -2.57 -6.09
N PHE A 41 9.00 -3.67 -5.44
CA PHE A 41 8.35 -3.62 -4.12
C PHE A 41 9.11 -4.42 -3.07
N ALA A 42 9.10 -3.91 -1.84
CA ALA A 42 9.59 -4.61 -0.68
C ALA A 42 8.60 -5.75 -0.27
N PRO A 43 9.03 -6.68 0.61
CA PRO A 43 8.13 -7.70 1.16
C PRO A 43 6.93 -7.06 1.88
N PRO A 44 5.75 -7.71 1.90
CA PRO A 44 4.56 -7.12 2.50
C PRO A 44 4.72 -6.99 4.01
N VAL A 45 4.15 -5.93 4.57
CA VAL A 45 4.07 -5.73 6.03
C VAL A 45 2.80 -6.37 6.55
N ALA A 46 2.88 -7.05 7.71
CA ALA A 46 1.72 -7.64 8.34
C ALA A 46 0.81 -6.55 8.92
N VAL A 47 -0.48 -6.59 8.57
CA VAL A 47 -1.50 -5.67 9.08
C VAL A 47 -2.74 -6.46 9.49
N GLY A 48 -3.57 -5.90 10.40
CA GLY A 48 -4.81 -6.53 10.82
C GLY A 48 -5.83 -6.65 9.68
N SER A 49 -6.71 -7.64 9.73
CA SER A 49 -7.72 -7.86 8.67
C SER A 49 -8.79 -6.77 8.57
N GLY A 50 -8.86 -5.86 9.54
CA GLY A 50 -9.81 -4.75 9.60
C GLY A 50 -9.23 -3.39 9.19
N VAL A 51 -7.98 -3.34 8.70
CA VAL A 51 -7.41 -2.06 8.21
C VAL A 51 -8.15 -1.58 6.96
N ASP A 52 -8.15 -0.28 6.75
CA ASP A 52 -8.75 0.30 5.56
C ASP A 52 -8.02 -0.16 4.27
N PRO A 53 -8.69 -0.12 3.10
CA PRO A 53 -8.11 -0.60 1.86
C PRO A 53 -6.79 0.09 1.47
N ALA A 54 -6.62 1.38 1.78
CA ALA A 54 -5.38 2.09 1.45
C ALA A 54 -4.22 1.60 2.33
N SER A 55 -4.45 1.41 3.63
CA SER A 55 -3.48 0.79 4.52
C SER A 55 -3.10 -0.63 4.10
N ARG A 56 -4.09 -1.44 3.66
CA ARG A 56 -3.82 -2.78 3.09
C ARG A 56 -2.94 -2.69 1.84
N LEU A 57 -3.22 -1.77 0.92
CA LEU A 57 -2.42 -1.57 -0.29
C LEU A 57 -0.98 -1.16 0.04
N VAL A 58 -0.81 -0.20 0.96
CA VAL A 58 0.50 0.28 1.42
C VAL A 58 1.31 -0.88 2.00
N ALA A 59 0.68 -1.67 2.88
CA ALA A 59 1.29 -2.85 3.49
C ALA A 59 1.65 -3.94 2.47
N LEU A 60 0.76 -4.19 1.49
CA LEU A 60 1.01 -5.13 0.39
C LEU A 60 2.27 -4.76 -0.40
N LEU A 61 2.51 -3.45 -0.57
CA LEU A 61 3.64 -2.88 -1.29
C LEU A 61 4.87 -2.61 -0.39
N GLY A 62 4.87 -3.19 0.81
CA GLY A 62 6.02 -3.25 1.73
C GLY A 62 6.31 -1.98 2.51
N ARG A 63 5.31 -1.13 2.71
CA ARG A 63 5.39 0.06 3.58
C ARG A 63 4.57 -0.18 4.84
N ASP A 64 5.03 0.36 5.96
CA ASP A 64 4.25 0.40 7.19
C ASP A 64 3.23 1.57 7.11
N PRO A 65 1.91 1.32 7.18
CA PRO A 65 0.91 2.40 7.15
C PRO A 65 0.97 3.32 8.37
N ASP A 66 1.51 2.83 9.50
CA ASP A 66 1.54 3.52 10.79
C ASP A 66 2.89 4.18 11.09
N TRP A 67 3.83 4.18 10.13
CA TRP A 67 5.14 4.81 10.33
C TRP A 67 5.04 6.30 10.71
N SER A 68 5.92 6.68 11.64
CA SER A 68 6.10 8.03 12.19
C SER A 68 7.46 8.59 11.82
#